data_AF-A0A0S4MTX5-F1
#
_entry.id   AF-A0A0S4MTX5-F1
#
_cell.length_a   1.000
_cell.length_b   1.000
_cell.length_c   1.000
_cell.angle_alpha   90.00
_cell.angle_beta   90.00
_cell.angle_gamma   90.00
#
_symmetry.space_group_name_H-M   'P 1'
#
loop_
_entity.id
_entity.type
_entity.pdbx_description
1 polymer ?
#
loop_
_entity_poly.entity_id
_entity_poly.type
_entity_poly.pdbx_seq_one_letter_code
_entity_poly.pdbx_strand_id
1 'polypeptide(L)'
;MNLEQLNNLIFEGEGLTVEFKRKVSSPEKIARAMIAFANTHGGVLIFGIDDDGSVVGVDSEKEEVDLIFQAARQHCYPPIEPKIEIFELNGKDVIVATIEQSQDKPHRLVSSNGDAGKVFIRLGSQNVVASEEMIKLMKLENDNQPLRIMIGEKERRLLNYLDNFKKITVKEFSKLVKISEDEASDILVNLVRVGILKINITGGGDYFTLV
;
A
#
# COMPACT_ATOMS: atom_id res chain seq x y z
N MET A 1 14.02 -15.32 -6.85
CA MET A 1 14.53 -14.37 -7.85
C MET A 1 15.89 -14.84 -8.32
N ASN A 2 16.44 -14.37 -9.43
CA ASN A 2 17.83 -14.63 -9.81
C ASN A 2 18.67 -13.33 -9.89
N LEU A 3 19.99 -13.45 -10.07
CA LEU A 3 20.91 -12.30 -10.13
C LEU A 3 20.61 -11.33 -11.28
N GLU A 4 20.17 -11.81 -12.44
CA GLU A 4 19.82 -10.96 -13.58
C GLU A 4 18.60 -10.10 -13.26
N GLN A 5 17.56 -10.72 -12.69
CA GLN A 5 16.36 -10.03 -12.22
C GLN A 5 16.70 -8.98 -11.15
N LEU A 6 17.56 -9.32 -10.19
CA LEU A 6 18.00 -8.38 -9.15
C LEU A 6 18.72 -7.16 -9.77
N ASN A 7 19.67 -7.39 -10.67
CA ASN A 7 20.40 -6.30 -11.32
C ASN A 7 19.46 -5.38 -12.14
N ASN A 8 18.45 -5.95 -12.80
CA ASN A 8 17.44 -5.14 -13.51
C ASN A 8 16.63 -4.27 -12.54
N LEU A 9 16.21 -4.80 -11.39
CA LEU A 9 15.49 -4.02 -10.38
C LEU A 9 16.37 -2.89 -9.79
N ILE A 10 17.66 -3.16 -9.56
CA ILE A 10 18.61 -2.14 -9.11
C ILE A 10 18.76 -1.04 -10.16
N PHE A 11 18.85 -1.43 -11.44
CA PHE A 11 18.99 -0.50 -12.56
C PHE A 11 17.74 0.35 -12.80
N GLU A 12 16.54 -0.22 -12.67
CA GLU A 12 15.27 0.49 -12.79
C GLU A 12 15.05 1.49 -11.64
N GLY A 13 15.65 1.22 -10.49
CA GLY A 13 15.63 2.10 -9.32
C GLY A 13 14.40 1.91 -8.42
N GLU A 14 14.28 2.80 -7.43
CA GLU A 14 13.12 2.80 -6.53
C GLU A 14 11.83 3.19 -7.28
N GLY A 15 10.73 2.52 -6.94
CA GLY A 15 9.47 2.69 -7.64
C GLY A 15 8.30 2.13 -6.88
N LEU A 16 7.20 1.82 -7.57
CA LEU A 16 5.98 1.33 -6.93
C LEU A 16 6.20 0.03 -6.13
N THR A 17 7.04 -0.86 -6.65
CA THR A 17 7.27 -2.22 -6.16
C THR A 17 8.71 -2.46 -5.69
N VAL A 18 9.56 -1.44 -5.68
CA VAL A 18 10.99 -1.55 -5.29
C VAL A 18 11.31 -0.44 -4.32
N GLU A 19 11.95 -0.79 -3.21
CA GLU A 19 12.49 0.18 -2.24
C GLU A 19 13.89 -0.27 -1.78
N PHE A 20 14.85 0.64 -1.88
CA PHE A 20 16.23 0.42 -1.48
C PHE A 20 16.44 0.87 -0.04
N LYS A 21 17.33 0.16 0.63
CA LYS A 21 17.81 0.50 1.96
C LYS A 21 19.28 0.14 2.05
N ARG A 22 20.10 1.02 2.63
CA ARG A 22 21.48 0.67 2.96
C ARG A 22 21.53 -0.43 4.02
N LYS A 23 20.67 -0.33 5.04
CA LYS A 23 20.50 -1.29 6.14
C LYS A 23 19.17 -1.07 6.86
N VAL A 24 18.80 -1.95 7.78
CA VAL A 24 17.65 -1.77 8.66
C VAL A 24 17.94 -0.64 9.65
N SER A 25 17.26 0.49 9.45
CA SER A 25 17.38 1.65 10.35
C SER A 25 16.55 1.49 11.64
N SER A 26 15.34 0.93 11.53
CA SER A 26 14.53 0.47 12.66
C SER A 26 13.46 -0.52 12.17
N PRO A 27 13.09 -1.54 12.97
CA PRO A 27 12.03 -2.48 12.60
C PRO A 27 10.70 -1.80 12.27
N GLU A 28 10.34 -0.73 12.99
CA GLU A 28 9.12 0.04 12.72
C GLU A 28 9.12 0.68 11.31
N LYS A 29 10.24 1.24 10.86
CA LYS A 29 10.33 1.86 9.52
C LYS A 29 10.22 0.81 8.42
N ILE A 30 10.81 -0.37 8.62
CA ILE A 30 10.72 -1.48 7.69
C ILE A 30 9.28 -2.01 7.64
N ALA A 31 8.62 -2.13 8.80
CA ALA A 31 7.23 -2.54 8.89
C ALA A 31 6.30 -1.60 8.09
N ARG A 32 6.53 -0.27 8.13
CA ARG A 32 5.75 0.68 7.30
C ARG A 32 5.85 0.37 5.81
N ALA A 33 7.04 0.07 5.31
CA ALA A 33 7.24 -0.28 3.90
C ALA A 33 6.61 -1.65 3.56
N MET A 34 6.78 -2.66 4.42
CA MET A 34 6.15 -3.97 4.27
C MET A 34 4.62 -3.86 4.23
N ILE A 35 4.03 -3.09 5.15
CA ILE A 35 2.58 -2.83 5.20
C ILE A 35 2.13 -2.16 3.90
N ALA A 36 2.85 -1.14 3.43
CA ALA A 36 2.53 -0.45 2.19
C ALA A 36 2.54 -1.39 0.98
N PHE A 37 3.56 -2.25 0.85
CA PHE A 37 3.62 -3.25 -0.21
C PHE A 37 2.49 -4.27 -0.11
N ALA A 38 2.29 -4.89 1.06
CA ALA A 38 1.26 -5.89 1.28
C ALA A 38 -0.16 -5.37 1.00
N ASN A 39 -0.44 -4.11 1.35
CA ASN A 39 -1.73 -3.47 1.11
C ASN A 39 -1.94 -3.00 -0.33
N THR A 40 -0.88 -2.95 -1.15
CA THR A 40 -0.93 -2.39 -2.51
C THR A 40 -0.74 -3.49 -3.56
N HIS A 41 0.44 -3.63 -4.16
CA HIS A 41 0.71 -4.59 -5.25
C HIS A 41 1.81 -5.60 -4.89
N GLY A 42 2.18 -5.72 -3.61
CA GLY A 42 3.42 -6.36 -3.21
C GLY A 42 4.65 -5.56 -3.64
N GLY A 43 5.83 -6.13 -3.46
CA GLY A 43 7.09 -5.52 -3.85
C GLY A 43 8.30 -6.16 -3.20
N VAL A 44 9.46 -5.54 -3.41
CA VAL A 44 10.75 -5.97 -2.87
C VAL A 44 11.43 -4.84 -2.10
N LEU A 45 11.92 -5.20 -0.91
CA LEU A 45 12.85 -4.39 -0.14
C LEU A 45 14.25 -4.95 -0.37
N ILE A 46 15.17 -4.11 -0.87
CA ILE A 46 16.55 -4.53 -1.16
C ILE A 46 17.49 -3.80 -0.20
N PHE A 47 18.17 -4.56 0.64
CA PHE A 47 19.11 -4.06 1.65
C PHE A 47 20.55 -4.20 1.18
N GLY A 48 21.39 -3.23 1.50
CA GLY A 48 22.77 -3.15 1.03
C GLY A 48 22.93 -2.36 -0.28
N ILE A 49 21.90 -1.59 -0.67
CA ILE A 49 21.90 -0.71 -1.84
C ILE A 49 21.68 0.74 -1.37
N ASP A 50 22.45 1.69 -1.90
CA ASP A 50 22.25 3.13 -1.66
C ASP A 50 21.19 3.72 -2.61
N ASP A 51 20.72 4.94 -2.34
CA ASP A 51 19.64 5.57 -3.11
C ASP A 51 20.01 5.80 -4.59
N ASP A 52 21.31 5.84 -4.91
CA ASP A 52 21.84 5.94 -6.28
C ASP A 52 22.01 4.59 -7.00
N GLY A 53 21.61 3.49 -6.35
CA GLY A 53 21.74 2.12 -6.87
C GLY A 53 23.13 1.50 -6.62
N SER A 54 24.03 2.19 -5.93
CA SER A 54 25.36 1.63 -5.63
C SER A 54 25.29 0.51 -4.58
N VAL A 55 26.08 -0.54 -4.81
CA VAL A 55 26.16 -1.70 -3.90
C VAL A 55 27.05 -1.37 -2.70
N VAL A 56 26.43 -1.13 -1.55
CA VAL A 56 27.14 -0.85 -0.28
C VAL A 56 27.37 -2.10 0.54
N GLY A 57 26.48 -3.09 0.45
CA GLY A 57 26.48 -4.32 1.24
C GLY A 57 25.90 -4.15 2.65
N VAL A 58 25.60 -5.26 3.32
CA VAL A 58 25.30 -5.30 4.76
C VAL A 58 26.47 -5.86 5.55
N ASP A 59 26.65 -5.43 6.80
CA ASP A 59 27.78 -5.86 7.65
C ASP A 59 27.58 -7.27 8.23
N SER A 60 26.33 -7.64 8.52
CA SER A 60 25.93 -8.95 9.06
C SER A 60 24.57 -9.32 8.50
N GLU A 61 24.53 -10.26 7.55
CA GLU A 61 23.27 -10.62 6.89
C GLU A 61 22.27 -11.23 7.89
N LYS A 62 22.78 -11.97 8.87
CA LYS A 62 21.97 -12.60 9.91
C LYS A 62 21.23 -11.59 10.79
N GLU A 63 21.93 -10.55 11.25
CA GLU A 63 21.34 -9.53 12.13
C GLU A 63 20.25 -8.74 11.40
N GLU A 64 20.50 -8.37 10.14
CA GLU A 64 19.54 -7.67 9.30
C GLU A 64 18.30 -8.53 9.03
N VAL A 65 18.47 -9.81 8.73
CA VAL A 65 17.36 -10.76 8.56
C VAL A 65 16.52 -10.91 9.83
N ASP A 66 17.15 -11.00 11.00
CA ASP A 66 16.44 -11.07 12.28
C ASP A 66 15.59 -9.80 12.52
N LEU A 67 16.12 -8.62 12.20
CA LEU A 67 15.38 -7.34 12.30
C LEU A 67 14.23 -7.24 11.29
N ILE A 68 14.39 -7.78 10.09
CA ILE A 68 13.34 -7.85 9.06
C ILE A 68 12.18 -8.74 9.56
N PHE A 69 12.47 -9.92 10.11
CA PHE A 69 11.44 -10.77 10.70
C PHE A 69 10.81 -10.15 11.95
N GLN A 70 11.58 -9.42 12.75
CA GLN A 70 11.05 -8.67 13.88
C GLN A 70 10.04 -7.61 13.42
N ALA A 71 10.37 -6.83 12.38
CA ALA A 71 9.47 -5.85 11.78
C ALA A 71 8.15 -6.52 11.35
N ALA A 72 8.26 -7.61 10.60
CA ALA A 72 7.11 -8.29 10.01
C ALA A 72 6.17 -8.94 11.05
N ARG A 73 6.70 -9.40 12.20
CA ARG A 73 5.91 -10.09 13.24
C ARG A 73 5.43 -9.19 14.37
N GLN A 74 6.23 -8.22 14.77
CA GLN A 74 5.95 -7.39 15.96
C GLN A 74 5.31 -6.06 15.61
N HIS A 75 5.54 -5.55 14.40
CA HIS A 75 5.08 -4.23 14.00
C HIS A 75 3.99 -4.26 12.93
N CYS A 76 3.69 -5.42 12.31
CA CYS A 76 2.60 -5.58 11.36
C CYS A 76 1.44 -6.36 11.97
N TYR A 77 0.21 -5.90 11.76
CA TYR A 77 -0.99 -6.65 12.07
C TYR A 77 -2.02 -6.59 10.93
N PRO A 78 -2.48 -7.73 10.36
CA PRO A 78 -1.94 -9.08 10.59
C PRO A 78 -0.42 -9.17 10.33
N PRO A 79 0.29 -10.17 10.90
CA PRO A 79 1.70 -10.36 10.60
C PRO A 79 1.95 -10.56 9.10
N ILE A 80 3.11 -10.14 8.62
CA ILE A 80 3.56 -10.35 7.24
C ILE A 80 4.66 -11.40 7.27
N GLU A 81 4.69 -12.31 6.29
CA GLU A 81 5.77 -13.30 6.14
C GLU A 81 6.62 -12.95 4.90
N PRO A 82 7.76 -12.26 5.06
CA PRO A 82 8.61 -11.91 3.94
C PRO A 82 9.39 -13.13 3.43
N LYS A 83 9.53 -13.26 2.11
CA LYS A 83 10.47 -14.23 1.53
C LYS A 83 11.85 -13.59 1.42
N ILE A 84 12.83 -14.16 2.12
CA ILE A 84 14.20 -13.66 2.17
C ILE A 84 15.10 -14.45 1.21
N GLU A 85 15.84 -13.74 0.38
CA GLU A 85 16.91 -14.25 -0.48
C GLU A 85 18.16 -13.38 -0.27
N ILE A 86 19.35 -13.98 -0.24
CA ILE A 86 20.63 -13.28 -0.04
C ILE A 86 21.48 -13.50 -1.29
N PHE A 87 22.04 -12.42 -1.81
CA PHE A 87 22.86 -12.41 -3.01
C PHE A 87 24.21 -11.75 -2.72
N GLU A 88 25.28 -12.34 -3.23
CA GLU A 88 26.60 -11.70 -3.24
C GLU A 88 26.74 -10.86 -4.52
N LEU A 89 26.95 -9.55 -4.36
CA LEU A 89 27.23 -8.61 -5.44
C LEU A 89 28.56 -7.89 -5.16
N ASN A 90 29.55 -8.05 -6.05
CA ASN A 90 30.87 -7.45 -5.91
C ASN A 90 31.56 -7.78 -4.57
N GLY A 91 31.40 -9.02 -4.07
CA GLY A 91 31.96 -9.46 -2.79
C GLY A 91 31.26 -8.88 -1.55
N LYS A 92 30.02 -8.40 -1.71
CA LYS A 92 29.20 -7.82 -0.64
C LYS A 92 27.82 -8.48 -0.62
N ASP A 93 27.31 -8.73 0.57
CA ASP A 93 25.99 -9.34 0.72
C ASP A 93 24.87 -8.31 0.59
N VAL A 94 23.85 -8.68 -0.18
CA VAL A 94 22.62 -7.92 -0.44
C VAL A 94 21.44 -8.81 -0.08
N ILE A 95 20.55 -8.29 0.77
CA ILE A 95 19.36 -9.03 1.21
C ILE A 95 18.16 -8.54 0.43
N VAL A 96 17.37 -9.46 -0.08
CA VAL A 96 16.10 -9.17 -0.75
C VAL A 96 14.97 -9.75 0.06
N ALA A 97 14.10 -8.88 0.57
CA ALA A 97 12.85 -9.26 1.21
C ALA A 97 11.69 -9.02 0.25
N THR A 98 11.12 -10.10 -0.28
CA THR A 98 9.93 -10.05 -1.14
C THR A 98 8.67 -10.08 -0.29
N ILE A 99 7.80 -9.10 -0.50
CA ILE A 99 6.51 -8.94 0.17
C ILE A 99 5.40 -9.14 -0.86
N GLU A 100 4.62 -10.20 -0.70
CA GLU A 100 3.48 -10.45 -1.57
C GLU A 100 2.33 -9.48 -1.28
N GLN A 101 1.49 -9.24 -2.30
CA GLN A 101 0.20 -8.58 -2.06
C GLN A 101 -0.64 -9.49 -1.15
N SER A 102 -1.07 -8.94 -0.02
CA SER A 102 -1.79 -9.73 0.98
C SER A 102 -3.24 -9.95 0.59
N GLN A 103 -3.77 -11.11 0.98
CA GLN A 103 -5.20 -11.41 0.95
C GLN A 103 -5.88 -11.11 2.30
N ASP A 104 -5.15 -10.68 3.32
CA ASP A 104 -5.67 -10.37 4.67
C ASP A 104 -5.62 -8.86 4.98
N LYS A 105 -5.78 -8.03 3.94
CA LYS A 105 -5.80 -6.57 4.08
C LYS A 105 -7.00 -6.10 4.93
N PRO A 106 -6.88 -4.95 5.62
CA PRO A 106 -5.70 -4.08 5.70
C PRO A 106 -4.70 -4.54 6.77
N HIS A 107 -3.41 -4.56 6.41
CA HIS A 107 -2.32 -4.56 7.37
C HIS A 107 -2.14 -3.16 7.97
N ARG A 108 -1.87 -3.09 9.25
CA ARG A 108 -1.61 -1.86 10.00
C ARG A 108 -0.37 -1.98 10.86
N LEU A 109 0.21 -0.83 11.18
CA LEU A 109 1.32 -0.73 12.12
C LEU A 109 0.78 -1.02 13.53
N VAL A 110 1.47 -1.83 14.32
CA VAL A 110 1.12 -2.05 15.72
C VAL A 110 1.52 -0.82 16.53
N SER A 111 0.55 -0.22 17.23
CA SER A 111 0.82 0.85 18.19
C SER A 111 1.10 0.25 19.57
N SER A 112 2.14 0.74 20.24
CA SER A 112 2.50 0.34 21.61
C SER A 112 1.39 0.63 22.64
N ASN A 113 0.42 1.47 22.30
CA ASN A 113 -0.62 1.97 23.21
C ASN A 113 -1.98 1.29 23.03
N GLY A 114 -2.10 0.27 22.18
CA GLY A 114 -3.36 -0.46 21.95
C GLY A 114 -4.34 0.19 20.96
N ASP A 115 -4.03 1.39 20.45
CA ASP A 115 -4.80 2.02 19.39
C ASP A 115 -4.68 1.25 18.06
N ALA A 116 -5.72 1.33 17.22
CA ALA A 116 -5.65 0.90 15.84
C ALA A 116 -4.57 1.72 15.12
N GLY A 117 -3.39 1.14 14.92
CA GLY A 117 -2.30 1.87 14.31
C GLY A 117 -2.51 2.13 12.82
N LYS A 118 -1.61 2.92 12.25
CA LYS A 118 -1.75 3.47 10.90
C LYS A 118 -1.67 2.39 9.83
N VAL A 119 -2.53 2.49 8.82
CA VAL A 119 -2.48 1.71 7.58
C VAL A 119 -1.65 2.49 6.56
N PHE A 120 -0.75 1.80 5.85
CA PHE A 120 0.08 2.40 4.82
C PHE A 120 -0.17 1.75 3.46
N ILE A 121 0.03 2.51 2.39
CA ILE A 121 -0.07 2.09 0.99
C ILE A 121 1.06 2.73 0.17
N ARG A 122 1.33 2.16 -1.02
CA ARG A 122 2.29 2.72 -1.98
C ARG A 122 1.60 3.77 -2.86
N LEU A 123 2.20 4.95 -2.94
CA LEU A 123 1.89 5.98 -3.93
C LEU A 123 3.20 6.38 -4.64
N GLY A 124 3.42 5.83 -5.83
CA GLY A 124 4.74 5.89 -6.46
C GLY A 124 5.79 5.21 -5.58
N SER A 125 6.94 5.84 -5.36
CA SER A 125 8.00 5.35 -4.47
C SER A 125 7.76 5.64 -2.98
N GLN A 126 6.62 6.25 -2.62
CA GLN A 126 6.36 6.70 -1.25
C GLN A 126 5.41 5.76 -0.49
N ASN A 127 5.68 5.64 0.81
CA ASN A 127 4.79 5.00 1.79
C ASN A 127 3.89 6.08 2.41
N VAL A 128 2.61 6.12 2.03
CA VAL A 128 1.64 7.12 2.52
C VAL A 128 0.61 6.49 3.45
N VAL A 129 0.07 7.28 4.37
CA VAL A 129 -1.03 6.83 5.24
C VAL A 129 -2.29 6.68 4.40
N ALA A 130 -2.96 5.54 4.50
CA ALA A 130 -4.21 5.29 3.80
C ALA A 130 -5.34 6.16 4.37
N SER A 131 -6.21 6.65 3.49
CA SER A 131 -7.46 7.30 3.87
C SER A 131 -8.47 6.30 4.45
N GLU A 132 -9.50 6.82 5.11
CA GLU A 132 -10.62 6.00 5.59
C GLU A 132 -11.32 5.27 4.43
N GLU A 133 -11.53 5.93 3.30
CA GLU A 133 -12.12 5.34 2.09
C GLU A 133 -11.29 4.17 1.57
N MET A 134 -9.97 4.31 1.53
CA MET A 134 -9.06 3.26 1.09
C MET A 134 -9.05 2.08 2.08
N ILE A 135 -9.09 2.35 3.38
CA ILE A 135 -9.20 1.32 4.41
C ILE A 135 -10.54 0.57 4.29
N LYS A 136 -11.65 1.28 4.05
CA LYS A 136 -12.96 0.65 3.79
C LYS A 136 -12.90 -0.25 2.56
N LEU A 137 -12.29 0.21 1.47
CA LEU A 137 -12.12 -0.59 0.26
C LEU A 137 -11.34 -1.88 0.52
N MET A 138 -10.18 -1.80 1.19
CA MET A 138 -9.38 -2.99 1.52
C MET A 138 -10.17 -4.03 2.33
N LYS A 139 -10.98 -3.59 3.30
CA LYS A 139 -11.83 -4.50 4.10
C LYS A 139 -12.87 -5.21 3.25
N LEU A 140 -13.31 -4.59 2.15
CA LEU A 140 -14.33 -5.10 1.25
C LEU A 140 -13.75 -5.93 0.09
N GLU A 141 -12.45 -5.81 -0.23
CA GLU A 141 -11.81 -6.61 -1.30
C GLU A 141 -11.95 -8.11 -1.06
N ASN A 142 -11.88 -8.53 0.20
CA ASN A 142 -12.02 -9.94 0.60
C ASN A 142 -13.45 -10.35 0.94
N ASP A 143 -14.40 -9.42 0.85
CA ASP A 143 -15.80 -9.73 1.04
C ASP A 143 -16.36 -10.37 -0.23
N ASN A 144 -16.43 -11.71 -0.20
CA ASN A 144 -17.00 -12.52 -1.27
C ASN A 144 -18.53 -12.41 -1.40
N GLN A 145 -19.19 -11.59 -0.58
CA GLN A 145 -20.63 -11.38 -0.72
C GLN A 145 -20.94 -10.56 -1.98
N PRO A 146 -21.82 -11.05 -2.86
CA PRO A 146 -22.21 -10.31 -4.05
C PRO A 146 -22.94 -9.03 -3.65
N LEU A 147 -22.36 -7.89 -3.99
CA LEU A 147 -22.97 -6.59 -3.74
C LEU A 147 -24.04 -6.32 -4.80
N ARG A 148 -25.31 -6.25 -4.37
CA ARG A 148 -26.41 -5.76 -5.22
C ARG A 148 -26.52 -4.25 -5.08
N ILE A 149 -26.09 -3.53 -6.10
CA ILE A 149 -26.29 -2.08 -6.17
C ILE A 149 -27.56 -1.79 -6.96
N MET A 150 -28.45 -1.00 -6.35
CA MET A 150 -29.55 -0.36 -7.07
C MET A 150 -29.13 1.07 -7.41
N ILE A 151 -29.10 1.41 -8.70
CA ILE A 151 -28.82 2.78 -9.14
C ILE A 151 -30.04 3.64 -8.84
N GLY A 152 -29.99 4.33 -7.71
CA GLY A 152 -31.00 5.27 -7.25
C GLY A 152 -30.77 6.69 -7.77
N GLU A 153 -31.49 7.64 -7.19
CA GLU A 153 -31.38 9.05 -7.57
C GLU A 153 -29.99 9.62 -7.25
N LYS A 154 -29.40 9.23 -6.10
CA LYS A 154 -28.11 9.72 -5.63
C LYS A 154 -26.98 9.31 -6.59
N GLU A 155 -26.95 8.04 -6.99
CA GLU A 155 -26.00 7.48 -7.94
C GLU A 155 -26.16 8.12 -9.32
N ARG A 156 -27.40 8.30 -9.79
CA ARG A 156 -27.64 9.00 -11.08
C ARG A 156 -27.10 10.43 -11.07
N ARG A 157 -27.32 11.16 -9.99
CA ARG A 157 -26.80 12.54 -9.84
C ARG A 157 -25.28 12.57 -9.80
N LEU A 158 -24.66 11.60 -9.13
CA LEU A 158 -23.21 11.42 -9.12
C LEU A 158 -22.65 11.16 -10.52
N LEU A 159 -23.22 10.19 -11.25
CA LEU A 159 -22.75 9.84 -12.59
C LEU A 159 -22.88 11.03 -13.56
N ASN A 160 -24.04 11.71 -13.55
CA ASN A 160 -24.24 12.94 -14.34
C ASN A 160 -23.24 14.04 -13.97
N TYR A 161 -22.89 14.19 -12.69
CA TYR A 161 -21.89 15.15 -12.27
C TYR A 161 -20.50 14.77 -12.82
N LEU A 162 -20.10 13.51 -12.68
CA LEU A 162 -18.81 13.02 -13.16
C LEU A 162 -18.66 13.10 -14.68
N ASP A 163 -19.74 12.95 -15.45
CA ASP A 163 -19.70 13.15 -16.90
C ASP A 163 -19.25 14.58 -17.28
N ASN A 164 -19.66 15.57 -16.49
CA ASN A 164 -19.36 16.99 -16.73
C ASN A 164 -18.04 17.44 -16.08
N PHE A 165 -17.79 17.04 -14.83
CA PHE A 165 -16.68 17.57 -14.01
C PHE A 165 -15.52 16.59 -13.80
N LYS A 166 -15.65 15.35 -14.27
CA LYS A 166 -14.65 14.26 -14.29
C LYS A 166 -14.18 13.72 -12.94
N LYS A 167 -14.21 14.51 -11.88
CA LYS A 167 -13.78 14.11 -10.52
C LYS A 167 -14.72 14.63 -9.45
N ILE A 168 -14.78 13.93 -8.31
CA ILE A 168 -15.52 14.36 -7.13
C ILE A 168 -14.87 13.81 -5.85
N THR A 169 -14.87 14.60 -4.78
CA THR A 169 -14.47 14.17 -3.43
C THR A 169 -15.69 13.72 -2.62
N VAL A 170 -15.47 13.00 -1.51
CA VAL A 170 -16.56 12.64 -0.56
C VAL A 170 -17.35 13.87 -0.13
N LYS A 171 -16.64 14.94 0.23
CA LYS A 171 -17.23 16.20 0.68
C LYS A 171 -18.07 16.89 -0.39
N GLU A 172 -17.62 16.88 -1.64
CA GLU A 172 -18.38 17.43 -2.76
C GLU A 172 -19.62 16.58 -3.04
N PHE A 173 -19.50 15.25 -3.00
CA PHE A 173 -20.63 14.36 -3.22
C PHE A 173 -21.69 14.47 -2.12
N SER A 174 -21.26 14.48 -0.86
CA SER A 174 -22.13 14.73 0.31
C SER A 174 -22.96 16.01 0.11
N LYS A 175 -22.33 17.11 -0.29
CA LYS A 175 -23.02 18.37 -0.57
C LYS A 175 -23.93 18.30 -1.79
N LEU A 176 -23.51 17.62 -2.86
CA LEU A 176 -24.28 17.48 -4.09
C LEU A 176 -25.63 16.84 -3.79
N VAL A 177 -25.66 15.73 -3.04
CA VAL A 177 -26.89 14.96 -2.79
C VAL A 177 -27.50 15.16 -1.39
N LYS A 178 -26.91 16.04 -0.57
CA LYS A 178 -27.38 16.43 0.78
C LYS A 178 -27.46 15.25 1.76
N ILE A 179 -26.38 14.49 1.86
CA ILE A 179 -26.21 13.37 2.80
C ILE A 179 -24.98 13.58 3.67
N SER A 180 -24.78 12.76 4.71
CA SER A 180 -23.57 12.81 5.53
C SER A 180 -22.32 12.41 4.71
N GLU A 181 -21.14 12.84 5.16
CA GLU A 181 -19.87 12.41 4.53
C GLU A 181 -19.66 10.90 4.68
N ASP A 182 -20.10 10.29 5.78
CA ASP A 182 -20.06 8.84 5.97
C ASP A 182 -20.92 8.09 4.94
N GLU A 183 -22.16 8.53 4.72
CA GLU A 183 -23.05 7.91 3.73
C GLU A 183 -22.53 8.13 2.30
N ALA A 184 -21.98 9.31 2.01
CA ALA A 184 -21.34 9.60 0.73
C ALA A 184 -20.11 8.70 0.49
N SER A 185 -19.28 8.53 1.52
CA SER A 185 -18.11 7.64 1.52
C SER A 185 -18.53 6.20 1.22
N ASP A 186 -19.56 5.68 1.89
CA ASP A 186 -20.03 4.31 1.68
C ASP A 186 -20.57 4.09 0.25
N ILE A 187 -21.33 5.04 -0.30
CA ILE A 187 -21.82 4.95 -1.69
C ILE A 187 -20.64 4.96 -2.67
N LEU A 188 -19.69 5.89 -2.52
CA LEU A 188 -18.54 6.01 -3.42
C LEU A 188 -17.65 4.76 -3.36
N VAL A 189 -17.36 4.27 -2.16
CA VAL A 189 -16.59 3.03 -1.92
C VAL A 189 -17.28 1.83 -2.57
N ASN A 190 -18.60 1.69 -2.41
CA ASN A 190 -19.35 0.60 -3.04
C ASN A 190 -19.33 0.67 -4.57
N LEU A 191 -19.39 1.87 -5.15
CA LEU A 191 -19.28 2.06 -6.60
C LEU A 191 -17.86 1.77 -7.12
N VAL A 192 -16.82 2.01 -6.33
CA VAL A 192 -15.46 1.55 -6.63
C VAL A 192 -15.37 0.02 -6.57
N ARG A 193 -15.95 -0.60 -5.54
CA ARG A 193 -15.96 -2.06 -5.36
C ARG A 193 -16.56 -2.80 -6.56
N VAL A 194 -17.60 -2.26 -7.19
CA VAL A 194 -18.23 -2.86 -8.39
C VAL A 194 -17.61 -2.40 -9.73
N GLY A 195 -16.54 -1.59 -9.68
CA GLY A 195 -15.83 -1.14 -10.88
C GLY A 195 -16.53 -0.04 -11.69
N ILE A 196 -17.47 0.71 -11.09
CA ILE A 196 -18.07 1.89 -11.74
C ILE A 196 -17.14 3.11 -11.56
N LEU A 197 -16.52 3.23 -10.40
CA LEU A 197 -15.58 4.30 -10.07
C LEU A 197 -14.18 3.75 -9.81
N LYS A 198 -13.20 4.64 -9.87
CA LYS A 198 -11.87 4.44 -9.28
C LYS A 198 -11.56 5.54 -8.28
N ILE A 199 -10.88 5.17 -7.20
CA ILE A 199 -10.33 6.11 -6.21
C ILE A 199 -8.93 6.53 -6.65
N ASN A 200 -8.62 7.82 -6.51
CA ASN A 200 -7.33 8.40 -6.82
C ASN A 200 -6.82 9.12 -5.58
N ILE A 201 -5.66 8.67 -5.08
CA ILE A 201 -5.05 9.20 -3.86
C ILE A 201 -4.06 10.31 -4.24
N THR A 202 -4.13 11.44 -3.54
CA THR A 202 -3.19 12.54 -3.70
C THR A 202 -2.77 13.11 -2.34
N GLY A 203 -1.70 13.90 -2.32
CA GLY A 203 -1.31 14.65 -1.11
C GLY A 203 -2.36 15.64 -0.61
N GLY A 204 -3.37 15.99 -1.43
CA GLY A 204 -4.48 16.89 -1.08
C GLY A 204 -5.78 16.19 -0.67
N GLY A 205 -5.76 14.86 -0.57
CA GLY A 205 -6.94 14.03 -0.30
C GLY A 205 -7.44 13.25 -1.52
N ASP A 206 -8.35 12.32 -1.27
CA ASP A 206 -8.83 11.37 -2.27
C ASP A 206 -9.94 11.95 -3.13
N TYR A 207 -9.95 11.57 -4.40
CA TYR A 207 -11.05 11.87 -5.31
C TYR A 207 -11.43 10.66 -6.16
N PHE A 208 -12.67 10.64 -6.61
CA PHE A 208 -13.27 9.57 -7.37
C PHE A 208 -13.53 10.01 -8.79
N THR A 209 -13.33 9.12 -9.73
CA THR A 209 -13.59 9.31 -11.16
C THR A 209 -14.29 8.09 -11.73
N LEU A 210 -14.97 8.24 -12.86
CA LEU A 210 -15.42 7.08 -13.65
C LEU A 210 -14.19 6.27 -14.10
N VAL A 211 -14.35 4.94 -14.17
CA VAL A 211 -13.29 4.03 -14.62
C VAL A 211 -12.87 4.35 -16.05
#